data_AF-A0A212AJ82-F1
#
_entry.id   AF-A0A212AJ82-F1
#
_cell.length_a   1.000
_cell.length_b   1.000
_cell.length_c   1.000
_cell.angle_alpha   90.00
_cell.angle_beta   90.00
_cell.angle_gamma   90.00
#
_symmetry.space_group_name_H-M   'P 1'
#
loop_
_entity.id
_entity.type
_entity.pdbx_description
1 polymer ?
#
loop_
_entity_poly.entity_id
_entity_poly.type
_entity_poly.pdbx_seq_one_letter_code
_entity_poly.pdbx_strand_id
1 'polypeptide(L)' 'MALDRRRADLARMKKKALKVYPHDKRATSANNLKVCSCWMCGNPRRYSGEMTIQERRAHDARMCE' A
#
# COMPACT_ATOMS: atom_id res chain seq x y z
N MET A 1 -3.63 13.38 -15.60
CA MET A 1 -2.26 13.05 -15.14
C MET A 1 -2.20 12.28 -13.79
N ALA A 2 -3.26 11.55 -13.38
CA ALA A 2 -3.24 10.75 -12.14
C ALA A 2 -2.90 9.27 -12.38
N LEU A 3 -3.30 8.71 -13.53
CA LEU A 3 -3.01 7.33 -13.92
C LEU A 3 -1.52 7.07 -14.14
N ASP A 4 -0.79 8.05 -14.69
CA ASP A 4 0.65 7.91 -14.96
C ASP A 4 1.45 7.80 -13.66
N ARG A 5 1.10 8.61 -12.65
CA ARG A 5 1.68 8.53 -11.30
C ARG A 5 1.40 7.18 -10.66
N ARG A 6 0.15 6.70 -10.72
CA ARG A 6 -0.22 5.39 -10.17
C ARG A 6 0.54 4.24 -10.84
N ARG A 7 0.72 4.29 -12.16
CA ARG A 7 1.51 3.29 -12.92
C ARG A 7 2.99 3.34 -12.54
N ALA A 8 3.58 4.53 -12.44
CA ALA A 8 4.97 4.72 -12.01
C ALA A 8 5.20 4.20 -10.58
N ASP A 9 4.28 4.48 -9.66
CA ASP A 9 4.35 3.99 -8.28
C ASP A 9 4.23 2.46 -8.21
N LEU A 10 3.33 1.86 -8.99
CA LEU A 10 3.21 0.41 -9.07
C LEU A 10 4.50 -0.23 -9.60
N ALA A 11 5.10 0.34 -10.66
CA ALA A 11 6.37 -0.14 -11.21
C ALA A 11 7.50 -0.07 -10.16
N ARG A 12 7.58 1.05 -9.42
CA ARG A 12 8.53 1.23 -8.32
C ARG A 12 8.33 0.18 -7.22
N MET A 13 7.09 -0.08 -6.81
CA MET A 13 6.81 -1.08 -5.78
C MET A 13 7.05 -2.51 -6.25
N LYS A 14 6.76 -2.85 -7.52
CA LYS A 14 7.11 -4.15 -8.11
C LYS A 14 8.61 -4.40 -8.10
N LYS A 15 9.41 -3.40 -8.47
CA LYS A 15 10.89 -3.48 -8.40
C LYS A 15 11.37 -3.73 -6.97
N LYS A 16 10.74 -3.07 -5.98
CA LYS A 16 11.06 -3.30 -4.56
C LYS A 16 10.64 -4.70 -4.11
N ALA A 17 9.48 -5.19 -4.50
CA ALA A 17 8.99 -6.52 -4.16
C ALA A 17 9.91 -7.62 -4.69
N LEU A 18 10.35 -7.52 -5.95
CA LEU A 18 11.31 -8.46 -6.55
C LEU A 18 12.66 -8.49 -5.83
N LYS A 19 13.11 -7.36 -5.29
CA LYS A 19 14.35 -7.30 -4.50
C LYS A 19 14.21 -8.00 -3.14
N VAL A 20 13.04 -7.90 -2.50
CA VAL A 20 12.76 -8.50 -1.19
C VAL A 20 12.41 -9.98 -1.32
N TYR A 21 11.63 -10.35 -2.33
CA TYR A 21 11.18 -11.71 -2.62
C TYR A 21 11.56 -12.11 -4.05
N PRO A 22 12.85 -12.45 -4.31
CA PRO A 22 13.31 -12.78 -5.66
C PRO A 22 12.65 -14.04 -6.26
N HIS A 23 12.14 -14.93 -5.41
CA HIS A 23 11.42 -16.13 -5.82
C HIS A 23 10.02 -15.81 -6.38
N ASP A 24 9.39 -14.72 -5.93
CA ASP A 24 8.10 -14.28 -6.47
C ASP A 24 8.32 -13.33 -7.67
N LYS A 25 8.57 -13.92 -8.83
CA LYS A 25 8.76 -13.20 -10.11
C LYS A 25 7.52 -12.37 -10.52
N ARG A 26 6.34 -12.66 -9.95
CA ARG A 26 5.10 -11.93 -10.25
C ARG A 26 4.93 -10.67 -9.39
N ALA A 27 5.79 -10.46 -8.39
CA ALA A 27 5.74 -9.32 -7.48
C ALA A 27 4.34 -9.14 -6.85
N THR A 28 3.70 -10.24 -6.44
CA THR A 28 2.33 -10.25 -5.92
C THR A 28 2.19 -9.35 -4.69
N SER A 29 3.25 -9.25 -3.89
CA SER A 29 3.28 -8.41 -2.70
C SER A 29 3.47 -6.92 -2.99
N ALA A 30 3.62 -6.45 -4.24
CA ALA A 30 3.94 -5.05 -4.54
C ALA A 30 2.99 -4.03 -3.87
N ASN A 31 1.70 -4.34 -3.81
CA ASN A 31 0.70 -3.45 -3.18
C ASN A 31 0.71 -3.53 -1.64
N ASN A 32 1.22 -4.62 -1.06
CA ASN A 32 1.17 -4.90 0.38
C ASN A 32 2.57 -4.96 1.01
N LEU A 33 3.61 -4.56 0.28
CA LEU A 33 5.01 -4.70 0.69
C LEU A 33 5.37 -3.81 1.88
N LYS A 34 4.69 -2.67 2.02
CA LYS A 34 4.76 -1.86 3.22
C LYS A 34 3.74 -2.37 4.24
N VAL A 35 4.20 -3.20 5.16
CA VAL A 35 3.56 -3.38 6.46
C VAL A 35 4.06 -2.27 7.39
N CYS A 36 3.18 -1.59 8.13
CA CYS A 36 3.63 -0.74 9.24
C CYS A 36 4.39 -1.66 10.20
N SER A 37 5.71 -1.49 10.27
CA SER A 37 6.60 -2.29 11.12
C SER A 37 6.54 -1.87 12.59
N CYS A 38 5.85 -0.78 12.89
CA CYS A 38 5.82 -0.22 14.23
C CYS A 38 4.74 -0.93 15.04
N TRP A 39 5.16 -1.74 16.01
CA TRP A 39 4.27 -2.30 17.03
C TRP A 39 3.55 -1.18 17.80
N MET A 40 4.21 -0.03 18.02
CA MET A 40 3.58 1.15 18.63
C MET A 40 2.69 1.96 17.68
N CYS A 41 2.74 1.77 16.34
CA CYS A 41 1.90 2.58 15.43
C CYS A 41 0.43 2.18 15.50
N GLY A 42 0.12 1.05 16.14
CA GLY A 42 -1.25 0.60 16.35
C GLY A 42 -2.02 0.51 15.03
N ASN A 43 -1.44 -0.15 14.01
CA ASN A 43 -2.08 -0.31 12.70
C ASN A 43 -3.56 -0.73 12.87
N PRO A 44 -4.54 0.18 12.66
CA PRO A 44 -5.92 -0.06 13.07
C PRO A 44 -6.50 -1.30 12.39
N ARG A 45 -6.13 -1.53 11.13
CA ARG A 45 -6.53 -2.71 10.37
C ARG A 45 -6.09 -4.03 10.98
N ARG A 46 -4.98 -4.03 11.74
CA ARG A 46 -4.44 -5.24 12.38
C ARG A 46 -5.01 -5.46 13.79
N TYR A 47 -5.34 -4.40 14.51
CA TYR A 47 -5.70 -4.48 15.94
C TYR A 47 -7.18 -4.21 16.23
N SER A 48 -7.82 -3.29 15.50
CA SER A 48 -9.23 -2.90 15.68
C SER A 48 -10.13 -3.25 14.50
N GLY A 49 -9.56 -3.70 13.37
CA GLY A 49 -10.31 -3.96 12.12
C GLY A 49 -10.79 -2.68 11.41
N GLU A 50 -10.36 -1.51 11.89
CA GLU A 50 -10.75 -0.21 11.35
C GLU A 50 -9.89 0.20 10.15
N MET A 51 -10.42 1.12 9.34
CA MET A 51 -9.66 1.73 8.25
C MET A 51 -8.40 2.44 8.77
N THR A 52 -7.30 2.34 8.03
CA THR A 52 -6.10 3.14 8.25
C THR A 52 -6.37 4.62 7.90
N ILE A 53 -5.53 5.54 8.41
CA ILE A 53 -5.62 6.97 8.07
C ILE A 53 -5.58 7.20 6.55
N GLN A 54 -4.81 6.40 5.83
CA GLN A 54 -4.70 6.50 4.37
C GLN A 54 -5.98 6.04 3.67
N GLU A 55 -6.60 4.96 4.15
CA GLU A 55 -7.89 4.48 3.65
C GLU A 55 -9.00 5.49 3.95
N ARG A 56 -9.03 6.09 5.15
CA ARG A 56 -9.98 7.19 5.48
C ARG A 56 -9.84 8.37 4.54
N ARG A 57 -8.61 8.89 4.35
CA ARG A 57 -8.36 10.01 3.42
C ARG A 57 -8.78 9.69 1.99
N ALA A 58 -8.55 8.46 1.53
CA ALA A 58 -8.97 8.02 0.20
C ALA A 58 -10.49 7.88 0.09
N HIS A 59 -11.16 7.45 1.16
CA HIS A 59 -12.62 7.38 1.24
C HIS A 59 -13.24 8.78 1.21
N ASP A 60 -12.75 9.70 2.05
CA ASP A 60 -13.24 11.08 2.12
C ASP A 60 -13.05 11.81 0.78
N ALA A 61 -11.88 11.63 0.14
CA ALA A 61 -11.61 12.21 -1.18
C ALA A 61 -12.56 11.70 -2.28
N ARG A 62 -13.17 10.52 -2.11
CA ARG A 62 -14.15 9.95 -3.06
C ARG A 62 -15.60 10.34 -2.75
N MET A 63 -15.87 10.90 -1.57
CA MET A 63 -17.21 11.35 -1.16
C MET A 63 -17.50 12.81 -1.53
N CYS A 64 -16.48 13.56 -1.95
CA CYS A 64 -16.61 14.94 -2.46
C CYS A 64 -16.61 15.04 -4.00
N GLU A 65 -16.68 13.90 -4.71
CA GLU A 65 -17.01 13.84 -6.16
C GLU A 65 -18.51 13.60 -6.33
#